data_AF-A0A2Z6S7L4-F1
#
_entry.id   AF-A0A2Z6S7L4-F1
#
_cell.length_a   1.000
_cell.length_b   1.000
_cell.length_c   1.000
_cell.angle_alpha   90.00
_cell.angle_beta   90.00
_cell.angle_gamma   90.00
#
_symmetry.space_group_name_H-M   'P 1'
#
loop_
_entity.id
_entity.type
_entity.pdbx_description
1 polymer ?
#
loop_
_entity_poly.entity_id
_entity_poly.type
_entity_poly.pdbx_seq_one_letter_code
_entity_poly.pdbx_strand_id
1 'polypeptide(L)'
;MTENERESSEEESKSERGEREKEQERERERKRKKEKEIKRKREREKEREREKEREREKEREREKEREREKEREREKEREREKENKEREKDKDEIAKPTGRNYLNLPVILKISKEEFNGYKSDIRDLIEAYIDTERSWEKQEKRMILQIIERFKANNRKFPKTTGDWCIKRCCEDQLIINVSAHQRKKKLRRNEDKSDDDNDDVDRC
;
A
#
# COMPACT_ATOMS: atom_id res chain seq x y z
N MET A 1 88.99 54.60 49.41
CA MET A 1 87.75 54.69 48.62
C MET A 1 86.84 55.63 49.37
N THR A 2 86.61 56.81 48.80
CA THR A 2 85.87 57.90 49.43
C THR A 2 84.36 57.61 49.40
N GLU A 3 83.59 58.19 50.32
CA GLU A 3 82.12 58.05 50.34
C GLU A 3 81.49 58.46 48.99
N ASN A 4 82.08 59.44 48.32
CA ASN A 4 81.66 59.94 47.01
C ASN A 4 81.76 58.90 45.87
N GLU A 5 82.78 58.01 45.90
CA GLU A 5 82.92 56.94 44.91
C GLU A 5 81.87 55.84 45.09
N ARG A 6 81.44 55.60 46.34
CA ARG A 6 80.37 54.62 46.65
C ARG A 6 79.00 55.16 46.26
N GLU A 7 78.71 56.43 46.53
CA GLU A 7 77.45 57.06 46.13
C GLU A 7 77.28 57.10 44.61
N SER A 8 78.33 57.45 43.86
CA SER A 8 78.30 57.43 42.39
C SER A 8 78.09 56.02 41.83
N SER A 9 78.70 55.00 42.44
CA SER A 9 78.52 53.60 42.02
C SER A 9 77.12 53.06 42.35
N GLU A 10 76.51 53.51 43.45
CA GLU A 10 75.15 53.15 43.83
C GLU A 10 74.09 53.82 42.93
N GLU A 11 74.33 55.05 42.48
CA GLU A 11 73.45 55.73 41.51
C GLU A 11 73.50 55.08 40.13
N GLU A 12 74.68 54.71 39.62
CA GLU A 12 74.82 53.97 38.36
C GLU A 12 74.11 52.60 38.44
N SER A 13 74.26 51.87 39.55
CA SER A 13 73.57 50.59 39.76
C SER A 13 72.05 50.74 39.82
N LYS A 14 71.53 51.81 40.44
CA LYS A 14 70.09 52.13 40.45
C LYS A 14 69.58 52.52 39.05
N SER A 15 70.37 53.27 38.29
CA SER A 15 70.05 53.66 36.92
C SER A 15 69.97 52.44 35.99
N GLU A 16 71.00 51.57 36.00
CA GLU A 16 71.00 50.32 35.23
C GLU A 16 69.84 49.40 35.58
N ARG A 17 69.49 49.31 36.87
CA ARG A 17 68.33 48.51 37.32
C ARG A 17 67.02 49.07 36.78
N GLY A 18 66.86 50.40 36.79
CA GLY A 18 65.68 51.08 36.21
C GLY A 18 65.57 50.90 34.69
N GLU A 19 66.68 50.87 33.96
CA GLU A 19 66.69 50.58 32.53
C GLU A 19 66.31 49.11 32.22
N ARG A 20 66.87 48.15 32.98
CA ARG A 20 66.52 46.72 32.85
C ARG A 20 65.04 46.46 33.16
N GLU A 21 64.48 47.15 34.16
CA GLU A 21 63.05 47.02 34.49
C GLU A 21 62.15 47.56 33.36
N LYS A 22 62.49 48.72 32.78
CA LYS A 22 61.79 49.27 31.60
C LYS A 22 61.89 48.36 30.37
N GLU A 23 63.03 47.72 30.15
CA GLU A 23 63.23 46.77 29.06
C GLU A 23 62.39 45.51 29.25
N GLN A 24 62.37 44.95 30.46
CA GLN A 24 61.51 43.80 30.81
C GLN A 24 60.02 44.13 30.65
N GLU A 25 59.59 45.34 31.01
CA GLU A 25 58.21 45.78 30.83
C GLU A 25 57.82 45.85 29.34
N ARG A 26 58.68 46.42 28.50
CA ARG A 26 58.49 46.45 27.03
C ARG A 26 58.43 45.04 26.44
N GLU A 27 59.25 44.12 26.94
CA GLU A 27 59.24 42.73 26.48
C GLU A 27 57.92 42.01 26.87
N ARG A 28 57.44 42.24 28.11
CA ARG A 28 56.14 41.73 28.57
C ARG A 28 54.98 42.28 27.74
N GLU A 29 55.03 43.57 27.39
CA GLU A 29 54.01 44.19 26.54
C GLU A 29 54.02 43.59 25.12
N ARG A 30 55.19 43.36 24.54
CA ARG A 30 55.35 42.67 23.24
C ARG A 30 54.80 41.25 23.28
N LYS A 31 55.07 40.49 24.35
CA LYS A 31 54.51 39.13 24.54
C LYS A 31 52.98 39.16 24.63
N ARG A 32 52.40 40.07 25.42
CA ARG A 32 50.94 40.26 25.53
C ARG A 32 50.30 40.63 24.19
N LYS A 33 50.95 41.48 23.37
CA LYS A 33 50.45 41.83 22.03
C LYS A 33 50.46 40.62 21.09
N LYS A 34 51.55 39.84 21.07
CA LYS A 34 51.64 38.60 20.27
C LYS A 34 50.58 37.57 20.68
N GLU A 35 50.36 37.36 21.98
CA GLU A 35 49.32 36.44 22.47
C GLU A 35 47.92 36.86 22.04
N LYS A 36 47.59 38.16 22.14
CA LYS A 36 46.30 38.70 21.67
C LYS A 36 46.12 38.48 20.16
N GLU A 37 47.17 38.64 19.36
CA GLU A 37 47.13 38.42 17.93
C GLU A 37 46.91 36.94 17.58
N ILE A 38 47.63 36.03 18.25
CA ILE A 38 47.46 34.58 18.09
C ILE A 38 46.04 34.16 18.46
N LYS A 39 45.49 34.69 19.56
CA LYS A 39 44.12 34.40 19.98
C LYS A 39 43.10 34.84 18.92
N ARG A 40 43.25 36.05 18.36
CA ARG A 40 42.39 36.54 17.27
C ARG A 40 42.50 35.71 16.00
N LYS A 41 43.70 35.23 15.64
CA LYS A 41 43.89 34.34 14.49
C LYS A 41 43.17 33.00 14.69
N ARG A 42 43.31 32.39 15.87
CA ARG A 42 42.61 31.14 16.23
C ARG A 42 41.09 31.29 16.25
N GLU A 43 40.56 32.43 16.71
CA GLU A 43 39.12 32.71 16.66
C GLU A 43 38.60 32.80 15.23
N ARG A 44 39.32 33.50 14.34
CA ARG A 44 38.98 33.57 12.91
C ARG A 44 39.06 32.22 12.19
N GLU A 45 40.02 31.37 12.54
CA GLU A 45 40.09 30.02 11.98
C GLU A 45 38.89 29.16 12.41
N LYS A 46 38.52 29.19 13.70
CA LYS A 46 37.34 28.46 14.20
C LYS A 46 36.05 28.94 13.54
N GLU A 47 35.94 30.23 13.25
CA GLU A 47 34.77 30.78 12.55
C GLU A 47 34.67 30.27 11.11
N ARG A 48 35.80 30.24 10.38
CA ARG A 48 35.88 29.67 9.03
C ARG A 48 35.59 28.17 8.99
N GLU A 49 36.01 27.41 10.01
CA GLU A 49 35.68 25.98 10.10
C GLU A 49 34.18 25.76 10.29
N ARG A 50 33.53 26.53 11.18
CA ARG A 50 32.07 26.46 11.39
C ARG A 50 31.29 26.84 10.13
N GLU A 51 31.79 27.79 9.36
CA GLU A 51 31.15 28.19 8.10
C GLU A 51 31.21 27.07 7.05
N LYS A 52 32.37 26.41 6.90
CA LYS A 52 32.52 25.23 6.03
C LYS A 52 31.65 24.05 6.47
N GLU A 53 31.46 23.87 7.77
CA GLU A 53 30.60 22.80 8.29
C GLU A 53 29.12 23.05 7.93
N ARG A 54 28.64 24.29 8.06
CA ARG A 54 27.29 24.69 7.65
C ARG A 54 27.04 24.54 6.15
N GLU A 55 28.04 24.80 5.31
CA GLU A 55 27.93 24.59 3.86
C GLU A 55 27.76 23.10 3.52
N ARG A 56 28.56 22.22 4.14
CA ARG A 56 28.43 20.76 3.95
C ARG A 56 27.09 20.21 4.42
N GLU A 57 26.53 20.79 5.48
CA GLU A 57 25.22 20.40 6.00
C GLU A 57 24.09 20.75 5.01
N LYS A 58 24.12 21.96 4.44
CA LYS A 58 23.17 22.37 3.39
C LYS A 58 23.28 21.52 2.11
N GLU A 59 24.48 21.08 1.76
CA GLU A 59 24.69 20.22 0.59
C GLU A 59 24.04 18.84 0.79
N ARG A 60 24.21 18.25 1.98
CA ARG A 60 23.56 16.97 2.35
C ARG A 60 22.04 17.06 2.39
N GLU A 61 21.47 18.19 2.82
CA GLU A 61 20.02 18.39 2.79
C GLU A 61 19.46 18.41 1.37
N ARG A 62 20.12 19.11 0.44
CA ARG A 62 19.73 19.15 -0.98
C ARG A 62 19.82 17.77 -1.65
N GLU A 63 20.79 16.97 -1.26
CA GLU A 63 20.96 15.60 -1.78
C GLU A 63 19.82 14.68 -1.32
N LYS A 64 19.44 14.75 -0.03
CA LYS A 64 18.28 14.02 0.51
C LYS A 64 16.96 14.44 -0.14
N GLU A 65 16.81 15.72 -0.48
CA GLU A 65 15.61 16.22 -1.15
C GLU A 65 15.45 15.63 -2.57
N ARG A 66 16.56 15.58 -3.33
CA ARG A 66 16.59 14.95 -4.66
C ARG A 66 16.31 13.44 -4.63
N GLU A 67 16.76 12.74 -3.59
CA GLU A 67 16.44 11.31 -3.43
C GLU A 67 14.94 11.08 -3.19
N ARG A 68 14.32 11.89 -2.32
CA ARG A 68 12.87 11.81 -2.07
C ARG A 68 12.04 12.11 -3.30
N GLU A 69 12.52 13.01 -4.16
CA GLU A 69 11.84 13.35 -5.41
C GLU A 69 11.86 12.18 -6.42
N LYS A 70 13.02 11.52 -6.57
CA LYS A 70 13.16 10.30 -7.39
C LYS A 70 12.31 9.14 -6.89
N GLU A 71 12.16 9.01 -5.56
CA GLU A 71 11.32 7.96 -4.98
C GLU A 71 9.83 8.18 -5.32
N ARG A 72 9.36 9.43 -5.25
CA ARG A 72 7.99 9.80 -5.66
C ARG A 72 7.72 9.58 -7.15
N GLU A 73 8.71 9.80 -8.01
CA GLU A 73 8.56 9.51 -9.44
C GLU A 73 8.42 8.01 -9.72
N ARG A 74 9.23 7.18 -9.06
CA ARG A 74 9.11 5.71 -9.17
C ARG A 74 7.78 5.18 -8.66
N GLU A 75 7.21 5.82 -7.64
CA GLU A 75 5.89 5.46 -7.11
C GLU A 75 4.78 5.78 -8.13
N LYS A 76 4.81 6.97 -8.74
CA LYS A 76 3.88 7.34 -9.83
C LYS A 76 4.00 6.44 -11.06
N GLU A 77 5.20 5.99 -11.39
CA GLU A 77 5.42 5.08 -12.51
C GLU A 77 4.78 3.71 -12.24
N ARG A 78 4.92 3.18 -11.02
CA ARG A 78 4.24 1.94 -10.58
C ARG A 78 2.72 2.06 -10.57
N GLU A 79 2.17 3.22 -10.20
CA GLU A 79 0.73 3.47 -10.27
C GLU A 79 0.22 3.45 -11.72
N ARG A 80 0.93 4.11 -12.64
CA ARG A 80 0.60 4.09 -14.07
C ARG A 80 0.69 2.68 -14.67
N GLU A 81 1.68 1.89 -14.25
CA GLU A 81 1.81 0.50 -14.71
C GLU A 81 0.65 -0.37 -14.21
N LYS A 82 0.19 -0.18 -12.95
CA LYS A 82 -1.01 -0.83 -12.42
C LYS A 82 -2.27 -0.41 -13.19
N GLU A 83 -2.45 0.88 -13.44
CA GLU A 83 -3.60 1.40 -14.20
C GLU A 83 -3.61 0.84 -15.62
N ASN A 84 -2.47 0.79 -16.29
CA ASN A 84 -2.36 0.21 -17.63
C ASN A 84 -2.65 -1.29 -17.62
N LYS A 85 -2.19 -2.01 -16.59
CA LYS A 85 -2.48 -3.44 -16.41
C LYS A 85 -3.95 -3.71 -16.08
N GLU A 86 -4.66 -2.78 -15.46
CA GLU A 86 -6.12 -2.84 -15.28
C GLU A 86 -6.84 -2.57 -16.60
N ARG A 87 -6.48 -1.50 -17.32
CA ARG A 87 -7.04 -1.19 -18.66
C ARG A 87 -6.83 -2.31 -19.67
N GLU A 88 -5.68 -2.99 -19.65
CA GLU A 88 -5.42 -4.15 -20.51
C GLU A 88 -6.27 -5.37 -20.11
N LYS A 89 -6.59 -5.57 -18.82
CA LYS A 89 -7.49 -6.65 -18.40
C LYS A 89 -8.93 -6.44 -18.88
N ASP A 90 -9.36 -5.18 -18.99
CA ASP A 90 -10.71 -4.82 -19.41
C ASP A 90 -10.96 -5.03 -20.92
N LYS A 91 -9.91 -5.07 -21.75
CA LYS A 91 -10.02 -5.24 -23.21
C LYS A 91 -10.52 -6.63 -23.65
N ASP A 92 -10.25 -7.66 -22.85
CA ASP A 92 -10.63 -9.05 -23.16
C ASP A 92 -11.95 -9.47 -22.49
N GLU A 93 -12.63 -8.57 -21.77
CA GLU A 93 -13.87 -8.93 -21.06
C GLU A 93 -15.08 -8.99 -21.99
N ILE A 94 -15.80 -10.12 -21.94
CA ILE A 94 -17.05 -10.29 -22.67
C ILE A 94 -18.13 -9.44 -21.99
N ALA A 95 -18.54 -8.37 -22.67
CA ALA A 95 -19.58 -7.46 -22.21
C ALA A 95 -20.93 -8.18 -22.00
N LYS A 96 -21.74 -7.64 -21.08
CA LYS A 96 -23.08 -8.17 -20.81
C LYS A 96 -23.99 -7.94 -22.03
N PRO A 97 -24.65 -8.99 -22.58
CA PRO A 97 -25.53 -8.84 -23.72
C PRO A 97 -26.74 -7.96 -23.37
N THR A 98 -27.09 -7.04 -24.27
CA THR A 98 -28.24 -6.16 -24.12
C THR A 98 -29.53 -6.93 -24.43
N GLY A 99 -30.47 -6.99 -23.47
CA GLY A 99 -31.80 -7.59 -23.66
C GLY A 99 -32.02 -8.96 -23.00
N ARG A 100 -32.95 -9.76 -23.56
CA ARG A 100 -33.40 -11.08 -23.05
C ARG A 100 -32.69 -12.28 -23.70
N ASN A 101 -31.68 -12.05 -24.54
CA ASN A 101 -30.98 -13.08 -25.32
C ASN A 101 -29.91 -13.85 -24.51
N TYR A 102 -30.26 -14.34 -23.32
CA TYR A 102 -29.40 -15.23 -22.52
C TYR A 102 -29.51 -16.71 -22.94
N LEU A 103 -30.34 -17.02 -23.93
CA LEU A 103 -30.66 -18.41 -24.31
C LEU A 103 -29.47 -19.18 -24.91
N ASN A 104 -28.44 -18.50 -25.39
CA ASN A 104 -27.26 -19.10 -26.03
C ASN A 104 -25.94 -18.68 -25.38
N LEU A 105 -25.82 -18.80 -24.05
CA LEU A 105 -24.58 -18.54 -23.30
C LEU A 105 -23.32 -19.20 -23.90
N PRO A 106 -23.32 -20.47 -24.36
CA PRO A 106 -22.13 -21.08 -24.99
C PRO A 106 -21.64 -20.31 -26.22
N VAL A 107 -22.56 -19.85 -27.06
CA VAL A 107 -22.26 -19.12 -28.31
C VAL A 107 -21.68 -17.74 -27.99
N ILE A 108 -22.25 -17.05 -26.99
CA ILE A 108 -21.78 -15.73 -26.54
C ILE A 108 -20.36 -15.83 -25.97
N LEU A 109 -20.08 -16.90 -25.22
CA LEU A 109 -18.78 -17.16 -24.62
C LEU A 109 -17.76 -17.78 -25.59
N LYS A 110 -18.18 -18.13 -26.82
CA LYS A 110 -17.38 -18.83 -27.82
C LYS A 110 -16.77 -20.14 -27.30
N ILE A 111 -17.52 -20.87 -26.48
CA ILE A 111 -17.12 -22.18 -25.92
C ILE A 111 -18.05 -23.27 -26.45
N SER A 112 -17.58 -24.52 -26.45
CA SER A 112 -18.42 -25.64 -26.82
C SER A 112 -19.56 -25.84 -25.81
N LYS A 113 -20.67 -26.41 -26.28
CA LYS A 113 -21.81 -26.74 -25.41
C LYS A 113 -21.42 -27.75 -24.33
N GLU A 114 -20.50 -28.66 -24.63
CA GLU A 114 -19.98 -29.68 -23.73
C GLU A 114 -19.17 -29.06 -22.60
N GLU A 115 -18.21 -28.16 -22.92
CA GLU A 115 -17.44 -27.43 -21.91
C GLU A 115 -18.36 -26.58 -21.02
N PHE A 116 -19.35 -25.91 -21.60
CA PHE A 116 -20.31 -25.13 -20.83
C PHE A 116 -21.18 -25.99 -19.90
N ASN A 117 -21.53 -27.20 -20.32
CA ASN A 117 -22.26 -28.14 -19.47
C ASN A 117 -21.40 -28.65 -18.30
N GLY A 118 -20.08 -28.81 -18.52
CA GLY A 118 -19.12 -29.07 -17.44
C GLY A 118 -19.12 -27.94 -16.42
N TYR A 119 -18.93 -26.69 -16.86
CA TYR A 119 -18.97 -25.51 -15.99
C TYR A 119 -20.31 -25.35 -15.25
N LYS A 120 -21.43 -25.70 -15.89
CA LYS A 120 -22.75 -25.71 -15.24
C LYS A 120 -22.86 -26.74 -14.12
N SER A 121 -22.18 -27.88 -14.25
CA SER A 121 -22.15 -28.93 -13.23
C SER A 121 -21.31 -28.47 -12.04
N ASP A 122 -20.14 -27.90 -12.28
CA ASP A 122 -19.32 -27.32 -11.21
C ASP A 122 -20.06 -26.22 -10.44
N ILE A 123 -20.81 -25.35 -11.15
CA ILE A 123 -21.64 -24.33 -10.51
C ILE A 123 -22.73 -24.95 -9.66
N ARG A 124 -23.35 -26.06 -10.10
CA ARG A 124 -24.35 -26.79 -9.31
C ARG A 124 -23.74 -27.33 -8.03
N ASP A 125 -22.58 -27.99 -8.12
CA ASP A 125 -21.89 -28.57 -6.96
C ASP A 125 -21.49 -27.48 -5.95
N LEU A 126 -21.03 -26.31 -6.44
CA LEU A 126 -20.74 -25.16 -5.59
C LEU A 126 -21.99 -24.53 -4.96
N ILE A 127 -23.13 -24.54 -5.65
CA ILE A 127 -24.39 -24.05 -5.09
C ILE A 127 -24.89 -25.00 -4.00
N GLU A 128 -24.89 -26.30 -4.25
CA GLU A 128 -25.33 -27.31 -3.28
C GLU A 128 -24.45 -27.33 -2.02
N ALA A 129 -23.14 -27.08 -2.16
CA ALA A 129 -22.23 -27.04 -1.03
C ALA A 129 -22.30 -25.74 -0.18
N TYR A 130 -22.68 -24.60 -0.78
CA TYR A 130 -22.54 -23.29 -0.14
C TYR A 130 -23.84 -22.45 -0.04
N ILE A 131 -24.91 -22.77 -0.78
CA ILE A 131 -26.19 -22.05 -0.76
C ILE A 131 -27.27 -22.93 -0.14
N ASP A 132 -27.99 -22.38 0.83
CA ASP A 132 -29.26 -22.96 1.28
C ASP A 132 -30.33 -22.81 0.19
N THR A 133 -30.66 -23.93 -0.45
CA THR A 133 -31.58 -24.01 -1.60
C THR A 133 -33.03 -23.61 -1.28
N GLU A 134 -33.36 -23.33 -0.02
CA GLU A 134 -34.69 -22.86 0.39
C GLU A 134 -34.91 -21.35 0.18
N ARG A 135 -33.85 -20.57 -0.08
CA ARG A 135 -33.93 -19.11 -0.26
C ARG A 135 -33.88 -18.70 -1.74
N SER A 136 -34.71 -17.70 -2.10
CA SER A 136 -34.67 -17.07 -3.43
C SER A 136 -33.33 -16.38 -3.69
N TRP A 137 -32.84 -16.41 -4.94
CA TRP A 137 -31.59 -15.77 -5.39
C TRP A 137 -31.46 -14.30 -4.94
N GLU A 138 -32.56 -13.54 -5.00
CA GLU A 138 -32.60 -12.13 -4.59
C GLU A 138 -32.40 -11.92 -3.07
N LYS A 139 -32.67 -12.94 -2.26
CA LYS A 139 -32.54 -12.92 -0.80
C LYS A 139 -31.22 -13.51 -0.32
N GLN A 140 -30.34 -13.90 -1.24
CA GLN A 140 -29.04 -14.48 -0.91
C GLN A 140 -28.03 -13.39 -0.52
N GLU A 141 -27.20 -13.67 0.48
CA GLU A 141 -26.16 -12.74 0.90
C GLU A 141 -25.11 -12.54 -0.20
N LYS A 142 -24.81 -11.27 -0.53
CA LYS A 142 -23.80 -10.91 -1.55
C LYS A 142 -22.45 -11.57 -1.29
N ARG A 143 -22.07 -11.77 -0.02
CA ARG A 143 -20.82 -12.43 0.39
C ARG A 143 -20.74 -13.88 -0.07
N MET A 144 -21.83 -14.64 0.02
CA MET A 144 -21.89 -16.04 -0.40
C MET A 144 -21.78 -16.16 -1.92
N ILE A 145 -22.44 -15.26 -2.67
CA ILE A 145 -22.34 -15.21 -4.13
C ILE A 145 -20.89 -14.94 -4.57
N LEU A 146 -20.20 -14.01 -3.92
CA LEU A 146 -18.79 -13.71 -4.21
C LEU A 146 -17.88 -14.91 -3.92
N GLN A 147 -18.11 -15.61 -2.81
CA GLN A 147 -17.34 -16.81 -2.46
C GLN A 147 -17.49 -17.93 -3.49
N ILE A 148 -18.70 -18.13 -4.03
CA ILE A 148 -18.95 -19.11 -5.10
C ILE A 148 -18.25 -18.71 -6.40
N ILE A 149 -18.32 -17.43 -6.78
CA ILE A 149 -17.64 -16.91 -7.98
C ILE A 149 -16.12 -17.10 -7.86
N GLU A 150 -15.54 -16.81 -6.69
CA GLU A 150 -14.11 -16.95 -6.44
C GLU A 150 -13.67 -18.42 -6.54
N ARG A 151 -14.40 -19.33 -5.89
CA ARG A 151 -14.11 -20.77 -5.94
C ARG A 151 -14.29 -21.36 -7.33
N PHE A 152 -15.34 -20.95 -8.05
CA PHE A 152 -15.56 -21.36 -9.43
C PHE A 152 -14.40 -20.95 -10.32
N LYS A 153 -13.95 -19.69 -10.24
CA LYS A 153 -12.79 -19.20 -11.02
C LYS A 153 -11.47 -19.88 -10.65
N ALA A 154 -11.29 -20.24 -9.38
CA ALA A 154 -10.11 -20.97 -8.93
C ALA A 154 -10.04 -22.37 -9.57
N ASN A 155 -11.17 -23.06 -9.64
CA ASN A 155 -11.27 -24.39 -10.25
C ASN A 155 -11.27 -24.34 -11.78
N ASN A 156 -11.84 -23.27 -12.37
CA ASN A 156 -12.05 -23.13 -13.81
C ASN A 156 -11.25 -21.98 -14.42
N ARG A 157 -9.92 -22.13 -14.45
CA ARG A 157 -9.00 -21.10 -15.00
C ARG A 157 -9.18 -20.84 -16.50
N LYS A 158 -9.79 -21.78 -17.24
CA LYS A 158 -10.11 -21.67 -18.67
C LYS A 158 -11.44 -20.97 -18.97
N PHE A 159 -12.23 -20.64 -17.94
CA PHE A 159 -13.52 -19.98 -18.14
C PHE A 159 -13.32 -18.56 -18.69
N PRO A 160 -14.03 -18.16 -19.77
CA PRO A 160 -13.91 -16.83 -20.36
C PRO A 160 -14.22 -15.72 -19.34
N LYS A 161 -13.43 -14.65 -19.35
CA LYS A 161 -13.66 -13.50 -18.48
C LYS A 161 -14.85 -12.70 -19.00
N THR A 162 -15.82 -12.45 -18.12
CA THR A 162 -17.03 -11.70 -18.43
C THR A 162 -17.14 -10.51 -17.52
N THR A 163 -17.56 -9.36 -18.04
CA THR A 163 -17.64 -8.11 -17.26
C THR A 163 -18.53 -8.27 -16.02
N GLY A 164 -17.97 -7.99 -14.85
CA GLY A 164 -18.71 -8.09 -13.58
C GLY A 164 -19.26 -9.49 -13.27
N ASP A 165 -18.66 -10.53 -13.86
CA ASP A 165 -19.04 -11.94 -13.68
C ASP A 165 -20.52 -12.22 -13.99
N TRP A 166 -21.08 -11.46 -14.95
CA TRP A 166 -22.50 -11.54 -15.28
C TRP A 166 -22.93 -12.95 -15.69
N CYS A 167 -22.06 -13.70 -16.37
CA CYS A 167 -22.38 -15.04 -16.82
C CYS A 167 -22.41 -16.04 -15.65
N ILE A 168 -21.43 -16.01 -14.75
CA ILE A 168 -21.38 -16.89 -13.58
C ILE A 168 -22.62 -16.62 -12.70
N LYS A 169 -22.92 -15.33 -12.45
CA LYS A 169 -24.12 -14.91 -11.72
C LYS A 169 -25.40 -15.41 -12.39
N ARG A 170 -25.49 -15.31 -13.72
CA ARG A 170 -26.65 -15.79 -14.48
C ARG A 170 -26.81 -17.31 -14.41
N CYS A 171 -25.72 -18.05 -14.53
CA CYS A 171 -25.74 -19.50 -14.38
C CYS A 171 -26.18 -19.93 -12.98
N CYS A 172 -25.74 -19.20 -11.95
CA CYS A 172 -26.18 -19.47 -10.58
C CYS A 172 -27.68 -19.16 -10.39
N GLU A 173 -28.15 -18.03 -10.92
CA GLU A 173 -29.56 -17.64 -10.92
C GLU A 173 -30.43 -18.68 -11.64
N ASP A 174 -30.04 -19.11 -12.85
CA ASP A 174 -30.77 -20.09 -13.64
C ASP A 174 -30.87 -21.45 -12.90
N GLN A 175 -29.79 -21.92 -12.25
CA GLN A 175 -29.81 -23.17 -11.46
C GLN A 175 -30.74 -23.07 -10.25
N LEU A 176 -30.74 -21.94 -9.53
CA LEU A 176 -31.64 -21.75 -8.40
C LEU A 176 -33.11 -21.62 -8.84
N ILE A 177 -33.40 -20.98 -9.97
CA ILE A 177 -34.77 -20.90 -10.53
C ILE A 177 -35.28 -22.31 -10.89
N ILE A 178 -34.42 -23.15 -11.47
CA ILE A 178 -34.75 -24.56 -11.76
C ILE A 178 -35.05 -25.31 -10.44
N ASN A 179 -34.24 -25.10 -9.41
CA ASN A 179 -34.42 -25.76 -8.10
C ASN A 179 -35.69 -25.28 -7.35
N VAL A 180 -36.01 -23.98 -7.38
CA VAL A 180 -37.26 -23.43 -6.81
C VAL A 180 -38.48 -24.00 -7.54
N SER A 181 -38.41 -24.10 -8.87
CA SER A 181 -39.48 -24.68 -9.69
C SER A 181 -39.66 -26.18 -9.40
N ALA A 182 -38.55 -26.91 -9.18
CA ALA A 182 -38.58 -28.31 -8.77
C ALA A 182 -39.14 -28.50 -7.35
N HIS A 183 -38.80 -27.61 -6.41
CA HIS A 183 -39.30 -27.63 -5.04
C HIS A 183 -40.81 -27.33 -4.98
N GLN A 184 -41.30 -26.33 -5.72
CA GLN A 184 -42.74 -26.04 -5.82
C GLN A 184 -43.53 -27.23 -6.41
N ARG A 185 -42.96 -27.93 -7.41
CA ARG A 185 -43.55 -29.16 -7.97
C ARG A 185 -43.60 -30.28 -6.92
N LYS A 186 -42.52 -30.54 -6.19
CA LYS A 186 -42.48 -31.54 -5.11
C LYS A 186 -43.45 -31.21 -3.97
N LYS A 187 -43.56 -29.94 -3.57
CA LYS A 187 -44.54 -29.48 -2.57
C LYS A 187 -45.99 -29.66 -3.04
N LYS A 188 -46.26 -29.43 -4.32
CA LYS A 188 -47.59 -29.67 -4.94
C LYS A 188 -47.93 -31.16 -5.00
N LEU A 189 -46.95 -32.01 -5.30
CA LEU A 189 -47.09 -33.48 -5.28
C LEU A 189 -47.40 -33.99 -3.87
N ARG A 190 -46.62 -33.61 -2.84
CA ARG A 190 -46.90 -33.99 -1.44
C ARG A 190 -48.29 -33.54 -0.99
N ARG A 191 -48.68 -32.28 -1.29
CA ARG A 191 -50.03 -31.76 -0.98
C ARG A 191 -51.17 -32.47 -1.73
N ASN A 192 -50.86 -33.22 -2.78
CA ASN A 192 -51.84 -34.01 -3.53
C ASN A 192 -51.89 -35.47 -3.02
N GLU A 193 -50.75 -36.03 -2.60
CA GLU A 193 -50.68 -37.33 -1.89
C GLU A 193 -51.41 -37.24 -0.54
N ASP A 194 -51.15 -36.20 0.25
CA ASP A 194 -51.83 -35.97 1.54
C ASP A 194 -53.35 -35.79 1.40
N LYS A 195 -53.88 -35.46 0.21
CA LYS A 195 -55.33 -35.37 -0.04
C LYS A 195 -55.96 -36.68 -0.52
N SER A 196 -55.20 -37.52 -1.22
CA SER A 196 -55.72 -38.82 -1.70
C SER A 196 -55.84 -39.86 -0.59
N ASP A 197 -55.13 -39.65 0.53
CA ASP A 197 -55.23 -40.51 1.71
C ASP A 197 -56.48 -40.17 2.54
N ASP A 198 -56.86 -38.88 2.66
CA ASP A 198 -58.11 -38.45 3.34
C ASP A 198 -59.39 -38.93 2.61
N ASP A 199 -59.36 -39.03 1.26
CA ASP A 199 -60.53 -39.46 0.47
C ASP A 199 -60.75 -41.00 0.47
N ASN A 200 -59.83 -41.80 1.03
CA ASN A 200 -59.96 -43.26 1.12
C ASN A 200 -60.53 -43.76 2.47
N ASP A 201 -60.60 -42.92 3.50
CA ASP A 201 -61.09 -43.33 4.83
C ASP A 201 -62.63 -43.22 4.98
N ASP A 202 -63.36 -42.70 3.98
CA ASP A 202 -64.82 -42.53 4.03
C ASP A 202 -65.62 -43.67 3.33
N VAL A 203 -64.94 -44.74 2.87
CA VAL A 203 -65.61 -45.85 2.14
C VAL A 203 -66.04 -47.01 3.05
N ASP A 204 -65.68 -47.01 4.34
CA ASP A 204 -65.93 -48.15 5.26
C ASP A 204 -66.84 -47.81 6.46
N ARG A 205 -67.89 -47.01 6.23
CA ARG A 205 -68.96 -46.77 7.21
C ARG A 205 -70.34 -47.10 6.64
N CYS A 206 -70.57 -48.40 6.40
CA CYS A 206 -71.91 -48.99 6.31
C CYS A 206 -72.53 -49.18 7.71
#